data_AF-A0A968MXX0-F1
#
_entry.id   AF-A0A968MXX0-F1
#
_cell.length_a   1.000
_cell.length_b   1.000
_cell.length_c   1.000
_cell.angle_alpha   90.00
_cell.angle_beta   90.00
_cell.angle_gamma   90.00
#
_symmetry.space_group_name_H-M   'P 1'
#
loop_
_entity.id
_entity.type
_entity.pdbx_description
1 polymer ?
#
loop_
_entity_poly.entity_id
_entity_poly.type
_entity_poly.pdbx_seq_one_letter_code
_entity_poly.pdbx_strand_id
1 'polypeptide(L)'
;MCCRPISVSCGRIQPFQKHARNLGNGVFRHFAGWHHRFVPGVFRFRQYCPRKICAIYYKIFACFERVTPSLIIILIFIIALGIGSFAGTCALIVGTIGTFGKLFSDAIEQVERGPVDAIYSTGANRLQAIRYGILPQAIPSIIANWFYALDVNIRLAIALGIFGGGGIGFELYMAMKVLRYKEALAMIFFTIILVSSIEKISDYFRRRIINNTRIS
;
A
#
# COMPACT_ATOMS: atom_id res chain seq x y z
N MET A 1 -14.64 -48.88 -12.15
CA MET A 1 -13.40 -48.28 -12.68
C MET A 1 -13.06 -47.06 -11.85
N CYS A 2 -12.10 -47.20 -10.94
CA CYS A 2 -11.70 -46.14 -10.00
C CYS A 2 -10.79 -45.11 -10.67
N CYS A 3 -11.21 -43.84 -10.70
CA CYS A 3 -10.29 -42.71 -10.86
C CYS A 3 -9.45 -42.58 -9.59
N ARG A 4 -8.18 -43.02 -9.64
CA ARG A 4 -7.18 -42.67 -8.62
C ARG A 4 -6.80 -41.20 -8.80
N PRO A 5 -6.91 -40.35 -7.76
CA PRO A 5 -6.35 -39.01 -7.81
C PRO A 5 -4.82 -39.11 -7.83
N ILE A 6 -4.19 -38.29 -8.67
CA ILE A 6 -2.75 -38.13 -8.77
C ILE A 6 -2.26 -37.57 -7.43
N SER A 7 -1.79 -38.46 -6.55
CA SER A 7 -1.05 -38.09 -5.34
C SER A 7 0.34 -37.63 -5.76
N VAL A 8 0.47 -36.35 -6.13
CA VAL A 8 1.78 -35.72 -6.30
C VAL A 8 2.50 -35.82 -4.96
N SER A 9 3.59 -36.58 -4.96
CA SER A 9 4.38 -36.94 -3.78
C SER A 9 4.79 -35.70 -2.98
N CYS A 10 4.14 -35.50 -1.84
CA CYS A 10 4.36 -34.42 -0.88
C CYS A 10 5.79 -34.45 -0.27
N GLY A 11 6.54 -35.55 -0.43
CA GLY A 11 7.85 -35.75 0.20
C GLY A 11 9.00 -34.91 -0.39
N ARG A 12 8.93 -34.47 -1.66
CA ARG A 12 10.05 -33.76 -2.32
C ARG A 12 9.97 -32.23 -2.20
N ILE A 13 8.82 -31.68 -1.78
CA ILE A 13 8.56 -30.24 -1.69
C ILE A 13 8.78 -29.71 -0.26
N GLN A 14 8.68 -30.57 0.76
CA GLN A 14 8.91 -30.21 2.17
C GLN A 14 10.27 -29.55 2.47
N PRO A 15 11.42 -29.98 1.91
CA PRO A 15 12.69 -29.31 2.20
C PRO A 15 12.78 -27.90 1.59
N PHE A 16 12.23 -27.71 0.39
CA PHE A 16 12.17 -26.39 -0.26
C PHE A 16 11.17 -25.46 0.45
N GLN A 17 10.04 -26.01 0.94
CA GLN A 17 9.08 -25.25 1.72
C GLN A 17 9.62 -24.83 3.09
N LYS A 18 10.47 -25.65 3.73
CA LYS A 18 11.15 -25.32 4.99
C LYS A 18 12.29 -24.31 4.78
N HIS A 19 13.00 -24.41 3.66
CA HIS A 19 14.00 -23.42 3.26
C HIS A 19 13.36 -22.08 2.87
N ALA A 20 12.25 -22.09 2.12
CA ALA A 20 11.44 -20.90 1.81
C ALA A 20 10.80 -20.26 3.05
N ARG A 21 10.45 -21.05 4.07
CA ARG A 21 9.98 -20.53 5.37
C ARG A 21 11.11 -19.82 6.14
N ASN A 22 12.33 -20.38 6.11
CA ASN A 22 13.50 -19.77 6.75
C ASN A 22 14.04 -18.56 5.96
N LEU A 23 14.02 -18.61 4.64
CA LEU A 23 14.32 -17.48 3.77
C LEU A 23 13.28 -16.38 3.93
N GLY A 24 11.99 -16.75 4.04
CA GLY A 24 10.88 -15.88 4.36
C GLY A 24 11.06 -15.18 5.71
N ASN A 25 11.53 -15.88 6.74
CA ASN A 25 11.89 -15.27 8.03
C ASN A 25 13.08 -14.30 7.90
N GLY A 26 14.07 -14.60 7.04
CA GLY A 26 15.20 -13.71 6.75
C GLY A 26 14.82 -12.44 5.97
N VAL A 27 13.98 -12.59 4.94
CA VAL A 27 13.38 -11.50 4.15
C VAL A 27 12.46 -10.68 5.04
N PHE A 28 11.63 -11.30 5.88
CA PHE A 28 10.79 -10.63 6.87
C PHE A 28 11.63 -9.84 7.88
N ARG A 29 12.78 -10.35 8.32
CA ARG A 29 13.68 -9.61 9.23
C ARG A 29 14.37 -8.42 8.53
N HIS A 30 14.75 -8.57 7.26
CA HIS A 30 15.25 -7.45 6.45
C HIS A 30 14.16 -6.42 6.13
N PHE A 31 12.92 -6.85 5.88
CA PHE A 31 11.78 -5.97 5.57
C PHE A 31 11.17 -5.30 6.79
N ALA A 32 11.07 -5.98 7.94
CA ALA A 32 10.72 -5.36 9.22
C ALA A 32 11.77 -4.33 9.64
N GLY A 33 13.06 -4.63 9.38
CA GLY A 33 14.16 -3.67 9.52
C GLY A 33 14.08 -2.49 8.55
N TRP A 34 13.52 -2.69 7.34
CA TRP A 34 13.21 -1.63 6.38
C TRP A 34 12.01 -0.79 6.82
N HIS A 35 10.90 -1.38 7.26
CA HIS A 35 9.73 -0.66 7.76
C HIS A 35 10.08 0.26 8.95
N HIS A 36 10.87 -0.25 9.90
CA HIS A 36 11.36 0.53 11.03
C HIS A 36 12.38 1.62 10.63
N ARG A 37 13.01 1.53 9.44
CA ARG A 37 13.93 2.56 8.90
C ARG A 37 13.27 3.53 7.92
N PHE A 38 12.25 3.11 7.18
CA PHE A 38 11.61 3.88 6.13
C PHE A 38 10.66 4.93 6.70
N VAL A 39 9.94 4.58 7.78
CA VAL A 39 9.06 5.52 8.50
C VAL A 39 9.85 6.71 9.06
N PRO A 40 11.00 6.54 9.74
CA PRO A 40 11.82 7.70 10.13
C PRO A 40 12.59 8.35 8.95
N GLY A 41 12.80 7.63 7.84
CA GLY A 41 13.47 8.14 6.64
C GLY A 41 12.65 9.20 5.90
N VAL A 42 11.33 9.01 5.78
CA VAL A 42 10.41 10.02 5.22
C VAL A 42 10.31 11.25 6.14
N PHE A 43 10.45 11.07 7.45
CA PHE A 43 10.48 12.17 8.42
C PHE A 43 11.79 13.00 8.40
N ARG A 44 12.82 12.59 7.64
CA ARG A 44 14.07 13.34 7.48
C ARG A 44 14.09 14.24 6.24
N PHE A 45 12.94 14.59 5.66
CA PHE A 45 12.88 15.28 4.36
C PHE A 45 12.73 16.81 4.35
N ARG A 46 12.84 17.52 5.48
CA ARG A 46 12.65 18.99 5.45
C ARG A 46 13.69 19.86 6.16
N GLN A 47 14.79 19.32 6.66
CA GLN A 47 15.82 20.17 7.29
C GLN A 47 17.12 20.35 6.50
N TYR A 48 17.36 19.62 5.42
CA TYR A 48 18.59 19.74 4.63
C TYR A 48 18.31 19.47 3.14
N CYS A 49 18.93 20.27 2.26
CA CYS A 49 19.29 19.94 0.86
C CYS A 49 18.44 20.49 -0.31
N PRO A 50 19.11 20.77 -1.45
CA PRO A 50 18.81 21.88 -2.35
C PRO A 50 17.99 21.50 -3.59
N ARG A 51 17.28 22.51 -4.11
CA ARG A 51 16.23 22.61 -5.15
C ARG A 51 16.17 21.65 -6.36
N LYS A 52 17.16 20.81 -6.68
CA LYS A 52 17.15 20.02 -7.93
C LYS A 52 17.43 18.52 -7.78
N ILE A 53 18.35 18.11 -6.90
CA ILE A 53 18.75 16.69 -6.77
C ILE A 53 17.69 15.86 -6.04
N CYS A 54 17.11 16.38 -4.95
CA CYS A 54 16.00 15.70 -4.26
C CYS A 54 14.76 15.59 -5.15
N ALA A 55 14.46 16.61 -5.96
CA ALA A 55 13.35 16.59 -6.91
C ALA A 55 13.56 15.56 -8.04
N ILE A 56 14.80 15.40 -8.51
CA ILE A 56 15.17 14.36 -9.49
C ILE A 56 15.05 12.97 -8.87
N TYR A 57 15.56 12.77 -7.64
CA TYR A 57 15.43 11.50 -6.92
C TYR A 57 13.97 11.10 -6.72
N TYR A 58 13.12 12.03 -6.28
CA TYR A 58 11.68 11.78 -6.13
C TYR A 58 11.00 11.50 -7.48
N LYS A 59 11.34 12.23 -8.55
CA LYS A 59 10.79 11.97 -9.90
C LYS A 59 11.19 10.60 -10.44
N ILE A 60 12.45 10.18 -10.26
CA ILE A 60 12.93 8.87 -10.70
C ILE A 60 12.24 7.76 -9.90
N PHE A 61 12.14 7.92 -8.58
CA PHE A 61 11.43 6.97 -7.72
C PHE A 61 9.94 6.88 -8.07
N ALA A 62 9.29 8.02 -8.28
CA ALA A 62 7.87 8.09 -8.68
C ALA A 62 7.60 7.49 -10.07
N CYS A 63 8.55 7.58 -11.01
CA CYS A 63 8.49 6.90 -12.31
C CYS A 63 8.68 5.39 -12.16
N PHE A 64 9.63 4.95 -11.33
CA PHE A 64 9.87 3.53 -11.07
C PHE A 64 8.64 2.82 -10.51
N GLU A 65 7.92 3.48 -9.59
CA GLU A 65 6.67 2.97 -9.04
C GLU A 65 5.52 2.92 -10.06
N ARG A 66 5.48 3.85 -11.04
CA ARG A 66 4.51 3.76 -12.15
C ARG A 66 4.85 2.65 -13.14
N VAL A 67 6.13 2.31 -13.28
CA VAL A 67 6.61 1.21 -14.14
C VAL A 67 6.43 -0.15 -13.48
N THR A 68 6.27 -0.19 -12.15
CA THR A 68 6.08 -1.44 -11.39
C THR A 68 4.61 -1.61 -11.01
N PRO A 69 3.77 -2.27 -11.84
CA PRO A 69 2.49 -2.77 -11.41
C PRO A 69 2.66 -3.57 -10.10
N SER A 70 1.77 -3.36 -9.14
CA SER A 70 1.71 -4.12 -7.88
C SER A 70 1.62 -5.64 -8.12
N LEU A 71 1.08 -6.06 -9.26
CA LEU A 71 1.08 -7.44 -9.73
C LEU A 71 2.49 -8.01 -9.96
N ILE A 72 3.47 -7.20 -10.38
CA ILE A 72 4.86 -7.64 -10.57
C ILE A 72 5.51 -7.93 -9.22
N ILE A 73 5.31 -7.06 -8.22
CA ILE A 73 5.83 -7.27 -6.85
C ILE A 73 5.27 -8.58 -6.29
N ILE A 74 3.97 -8.80 -6.49
CA ILE A 74 3.29 -10.05 -6.12
C ILE A 74 3.95 -11.24 -6.81
N LEU A 75 4.18 -11.17 -8.13
CA LEU A 75 4.81 -12.25 -8.89
C LEU A 75 6.24 -12.56 -8.39
N ILE A 76 7.05 -11.54 -8.12
CA ILE A 76 8.41 -11.70 -7.58
C ILE A 76 8.36 -12.45 -6.24
N PHE A 77 7.45 -12.06 -5.34
CA PHE A 77 7.30 -12.72 -4.05
C PHE A 77 6.76 -14.15 -4.16
N ILE A 78 5.86 -14.44 -5.11
CA ILE A 78 5.40 -15.80 -5.39
C ILE A 78 6.54 -16.68 -5.92
N ILE A 79 7.39 -16.15 -6.80
CA ILE A 79 8.55 -16.91 -7.31
C ILE A 79 9.56 -17.16 -6.18
N ALA A 80 9.77 -16.18 -5.30
CA ALA A 80 10.74 -16.28 -4.21
C ALA A 80 10.29 -17.17 -3.03
N LEU A 81 9.02 -17.06 -2.61
CA LEU A 81 8.48 -17.71 -1.41
C LEU A 81 7.52 -18.86 -1.72
N GLY A 82 7.07 -18.99 -2.96
CA GLY A 82 6.02 -19.92 -3.39
C GLY A 82 4.60 -19.34 -3.28
N ILE A 83 3.63 -20.14 -3.72
CA ILE A 83 2.19 -19.83 -3.60
C ILE A 83 1.78 -20.00 -2.14
N GLY A 84 1.16 -18.98 -1.54
CA GLY A 84 0.64 -19.04 -0.18
C GLY A 84 0.36 -17.67 0.43
N SER A 85 -0.31 -17.69 1.59
CA SER A 85 -0.78 -16.48 2.26
C SER A 85 0.37 -15.58 2.69
N PHE A 86 1.46 -16.18 3.18
CA PHE A 86 2.66 -15.47 3.59
C PHE A 86 3.28 -14.65 2.44
N ALA A 87 3.38 -15.22 1.24
CA ALA A 87 3.93 -14.51 0.08
C ALA A 87 3.05 -13.32 -0.31
N GLY A 88 1.73 -13.51 -0.31
CA GLY A 88 0.75 -12.44 -0.58
C GLY A 88 0.80 -11.32 0.45
N THR A 89 0.87 -11.64 1.75
CA THR A 89 0.96 -10.63 2.81
C THR A 89 2.27 -9.84 2.73
N CYS A 90 3.40 -10.50 2.47
CA CYS A 90 4.67 -9.80 2.26
C CYS A 90 4.62 -8.89 1.04
N ALA A 91 4.09 -9.38 -0.09
CA ALA A 91 3.95 -8.57 -1.30
C ALA A 91 3.08 -7.33 -1.07
N LEU A 92 1.95 -7.48 -0.34
CA LEU A 92 1.11 -6.36 0.05
C LEU A 92 1.88 -5.36 0.89
N ILE A 93 2.50 -5.79 1.99
CA ILE A 93 3.24 -4.89 2.90
C ILE A 93 4.25 -4.05 2.12
N VAL A 94 5.04 -4.68 1.25
CA VAL A 94 6.06 -3.99 0.46
C VAL A 94 5.45 -2.99 -0.52
N GLY A 95 4.40 -3.40 -1.24
CA GLY A 95 3.68 -2.52 -2.15
C GLY A 95 3.05 -1.33 -1.42
N THR A 96 2.39 -1.59 -0.29
CA THR A 96 1.76 -0.58 0.56
C THR A 96 2.78 0.46 1.03
N ILE A 97 3.94 0.04 1.54
CA ILE A 97 4.98 0.96 2.04
C ILE A 97 5.48 1.90 0.94
N GLY A 98 5.71 1.38 -0.28
CA GLY A 98 6.15 2.19 -1.42
C GLY A 98 5.16 3.30 -1.74
N THR A 99 3.89 2.93 -1.91
CA THR A 99 2.82 3.88 -2.27
C THR A 99 2.53 4.87 -1.14
N PHE A 100 2.57 4.43 0.12
CA PHE A 100 2.42 5.32 1.26
C PHE A 100 3.52 6.38 1.33
N GLY A 101 4.79 6.00 1.12
CA GLY A 101 5.89 6.96 1.15
C GLY A 101 5.73 8.08 0.13
N LYS A 102 5.30 7.73 -1.08
CA LYS A 102 5.01 8.70 -2.15
C LYS A 102 3.83 9.60 -1.82
N LEU A 103 2.70 9.01 -1.44
CA LEU A 103 1.49 9.77 -1.06
C LEU A 103 1.75 10.74 0.10
N PHE A 104 2.61 10.37 1.04
CA PHE A 104 3.00 11.23 2.15
C PHE A 104 3.91 12.38 1.69
N SER A 105 4.84 12.11 0.77
CA SER A 105 5.67 13.16 0.16
C SER A 105 4.83 14.17 -0.63
N ASP A 106 3.93 13.69 -1.49
CA ASP A 106 3.04 14.54 -2.29
C ASP A 106 2.15 15.41 -1.39
N ALA A 107 1.64 14.85 -0.28
CA ALA A 107 0.84 15.59 0.70
C ALA A 107 1.62 16.71 1.39
N ILE A 108 2.92 16.50 1.67
CA ILE A 108 3.78 17.52 2.29
C ILE A 108 4.19 18.59 1.26
N GLU A 109 4.41 18.20 0.00
CA GLU A 109 4.78 19.12 -1.08
C GLU A 109 3.63 20.06 -1.47
N GLN A 110 2.39 19.62 -1.27
CA GLN A 110 1.18 20.42 -1.53
C GLN A 110 0.94 21.55 -0.51
N VAL A 111 1.68 21.58 0.60
CA VAL A 111 1.52 22.61 1.66
C VAL A 111 2.03 23.97 1.19
N GLU A 112 1.19 25.01 1.31
CA GLU A 112 1.53 26.37 0.93
C GLU A 112 2.56 26.99 1.88
N ARG A 113 3.50 27.77 1.33
CA ARG A 113 4.59 28.38 2.11
C ARG A 113 4.16 29.63 2.87
N GLY A 114 3.13 30.35 2.40
CA GLY A 114 2.66 31.61 2.98
C GLY A 114 2.39 31.54 4.49
N PRO A 115 1.54 30.62 4.98
CA PRO A 115 1.27 30.51 6.42
C PRO A 115 2.49 30.10 7.25
N VAL A 116 3.45 29.40 6.65
CA VAL A 116 4.68 28.98 7.33
C VAL A 116 5.62 30.17 7.49
N ASP A 117 5.78 30.99 6.45
CA ASP A 117 6.63 32.19 6.48
C ASP A 117 6.07 33.26 7.44
N ALA A 118 4.74 33.39 7.54
CA ALA A 118 4.09 34.26 8.51
C ALA A 118 4.40 33.86 9.97
N ILE A 119 4.42 32.56 10.29
CA ILE A 119 4.79 32.07 11.62
C ILE A 119 6.28 32.31 11.91
N TYR A 120 7.16 32.25 10.90
CA TYR A 120 8.56 32.63 11.09
C TYR A 120 8.73 34.13 11.37
N SER A 121 7.91 34.99 10.77
CA SER A 121 7.92 36.44 11.03
C SER A 121 7.53 36.81 12.46
N THR A 122 6.84 35.94 13.21
CA THR A 122 6.52 36.17 14.63
C THR A 122 7.64 35.72 15.58
N GLY A 123 8.80 35.30 15.07
CA GLY A 123 9.92 34.80 15.87
C GLY A 123 9.74 33.35 16.37
N ALA A 124 8.84 32.57 15.77
CA ALA A 124 8.55 31.21 16.22
C ALA A 124 9.69 30.23 15.93
N ASN A 125 9.87 29.26 16.84
CA ASN A 125 10.87 28.20 16.67
C ASN A 125 10.45 27.21 15.56
N ARG A 126 11.41 26.52 14.93
CA ARG A 126 11.18 25.55 13.84
C ARG A 126 10.13 24.48 14.18
N LEU A 127 10.10 24.01 15.43
CA LEU A 127 9.10 23.03 15.89
C LEU A 127 7.67 23.61 15.90
N GLN A 128 7.54 24.89 16.26
CA GLN A 128 6.25 25.59 16.28
C GLN A 128 5.74 25.82 14.86
N ALA A 129 6.62 26.21 13.94
CA ALA A 129 6.28 26.35 12.51
C ALA A 129 5.80 25.02 11.90
N ILE A 130 6.41 23.88 12.28
CA ILE A 130 5.95 22.56 11.82
C ILE A 130 4.58 22.22 12.40
N ARG A 131 4.39 22.39 13.71
CA ARG A 131 3.17 21.96 14.40
C ARG A 131 1.95 22.82 14.06
N TYR A 132 2.14 24.12 13.85
CA TYR A 132 1.05 25.08 13.63
C TYR A 132 0.94 25.59 12.20
N GLY A 133 2.01 25.49 11.40
CA GLY A 133 1.98 25.85 9.98
C GLY A 133 1.73 24.63 9.10
N ILE A 134 2.65 23.67 9.16
CA ILE A 134 2.71 22.56 8.17
C ILE A 134 1.71 21.45 8.49
N LEU A 135 1.68 20.99 9.74
CA LEU A 135 0.88 19.85 10.16
C LEU A 135 -0.64 20.03 9.94
N PRO A 136 -1.28 21.16 10.32
CA PRO A 136 -2.73 21.31 10.13
C PRO A 136 -3.13 21.34 8.65
N GLN A 137 -2.26 21.84 7.77
CA GLN A 137 -2.49 21.85 6.33
C GLN A 137 -2.27 20.48 5.68
N ALA A 138 -1.32 19.69 6.20
CA ALA A 138 -1.00 18.37 5.66
C ALA A 138 -1.97 17.26 6.13
N ILE A 139 -2.46 17.32 7.38
CA ILE A 139 -3.39 16.34 7.97
C ILE A 139 -4.55 15.96 7.02
N PRO A 140 -5.30 16.91 6.45
CA PRO A 140 -6.43 16.55 5.60
C PRO A 140 -6.00 15.76 4.36
N SER A 141 -4.94 16.20 3.67
CA SER A 141 -4.39 15.50 2.50
C SER A 141 -3.88 14.09 2.88
N ILE A 142 -3.22 13.97 4.03
CA ILE A 142 -2.76 12.68 4.58
C ILE A 142 -3.96 11.75 4.77
N ILE A 143 -5.03 12.18 5.45
CA ILE A 143 -6.22 11.34 5.71
C ILE A 143 -6.86 10.86 4.41
N ALA A 144 -7.02 11.75 3.43
CA ALA A 144 -7.57 11.37 2.11
C ALA A 144 -6.68 10.30 1.43
N ASN A 145 -5.36 10.47 1.50
CA ASN A 145 -4.41 9.51 0.95
C ASN A 145 -4.41 8.17 1.68
N TRP A 146 -4.68 8.14 3.00
CA TRP A 146 -4.88 6.88 3.75
C TRP A 146 -6.11 6.11 3.24
N PHE A 147 -7.26 6.77 3.05
CA PHE A 147 -8.46 6.11 2.52
C PHE A 147 -8.27 5.63 1.07
N TYR A 148 -7.60 6.42 0.24
CA TYR A 148 -7.23 6.01 -1.11
C TYR A 148 -6.32 4.77 -1.11
N ALA A 149 -5.28 4.76 -0.26
CA ALA A 149 -4.40 3.61 -0.14
C ALA A 149 -5.15 2.37 0.38
N LEU A 150 -6.09 2.52 1.32
CA LEU A 150 -6.92 1.41 1.79
C LEU A 150 -7.76 0.80 0.66
N ASP A 151 -8.40 1.60 -0.19
CA ASP A 151 -9.16 1.10 -1.35
C ASP A 151 -8.28 0.25 -2.29
N VAL A 152 -7.13 0.79 -2.66
CA VAL A 152 -6.19 0.12 -3.56
C VAL A 152 -5.69 -1.19 -2.92
N ASN A 153 -5.36 -1.19 -1.63
CA ASN A 153 -4.90 -2.39 -0.93
C ASN A 153 -5.99 -3.47 -0.83
N ILE A 154 -7.26 -3.10 -0.62
CA ILE A 154 -8.38 -4.07 -0.60
C ILE A 154 -8.53 -4.74 -1.97
N ARG A 155 -8.47 -3.95 -3.05
CA ARG A 155 -8.55 -4.46 -4.43
C ARG A 155 -7.40 -5.42 -4.74
N LEU A 156 -6.18 -5.07 -4.31
CA LEU A 156 -5.01 -5.93 -4.44
C LEU A 156 -5.11 -7.21 -3.60
N ALA A 157 -5.69 -7.14 -2.40
CA ALA A 157 -5.90 -8.30 -1.54
C ALA A 157 -6.88 -9.32 -2.17
N ILE A 158 -7.93 -8.85 -2.86
CA ILE A 158 -8.86 -9.73 -3.58
C ILE A 158 -8.15 -10.44 -4.74
N ALA A 159 -7.37 -9.70 -5.53
CA ALA A 159 -6.57 -10.30 -6.61
C ALA A 159 -5.57 -11.33 -6.06
N LEU A 160 -4.98 -11.05 -4.89
CA LEU A 160 -4.07 -11.95 -4.18
C LEU A 160 -4.73 -13.21 -3.62
N GLY A 161 -6.03 -13.18 -3.34
CA GLY A 161 -6.77 -14.37 -2.92
C GLY A 161 -6.63 -15.53 -3.90
N ILE A 162 -6.56 -15.23 -5.20
CA ILE A 162 -6.35 -16.22 -6.28
C ILE A 162 -4.98 -16.89 -6.16
N PHE A 163 -3.95 -16.13 -5.75
CA PHE A 163 -2.57 -16.59 -5.62
C PHE A 163 -2.27 -17.24 -4.25
N GLY A 164 -3.30 -17.68 -3.53
CA GLY A 164 -3.15 -18.35 -2.22
C GLY A 164 -3.10 -17.39 -1.03
N GLY A 165 -3.43 -16.10 -1.23
CA GLY A 165 -3.57 -15.09 -0.18
C GLY A 165 -4.67 -15.38 0.86
N GLY A 166 -5.65 -16.21 0.49
CA GLY A 166 -6.87 -16.45 1.28
C GLY A 166 -7.86 -15.27 1.26
N GLY A 167 -9.00 -15.42 1.93
CA GLY A 167 -10.06 -14.39 1.99
C GLY A 167 -10.92 -14.32 0.74
N ILE A 168 -11.77 -13.29 0.63
CA ILE A 168 -12.88 -13.22 -0.36
C ILE A 168 -12.50 -13.61 -1.80
N GLY A 169 -11.29 -13.25 -2.25
CA GLY A 169 -10.79 -13.60 -3.58
C GLY A 169 -10.53 -15.10 -3.79
N PHE A 170 -10.14 -15.83 -2.75
CA PHE A 170 -9.94 -17.28 -2.78
C PHE A 170 -11.28 -18.01 -2.85
N GLU A 171 -12.24 -17.65 -1.98
CA GLU A 171 -13.60 -18.20 -2.00
C GLU A 171 -14.29 -17.94 -3.35
N LEU A 172 -14.13 -16.74 -3.91
CA LEU A 172 -14.65 -16.40 -5.24
C LEU A 172 -14.04 -17.31 -6.33
N TYR A 173 -12.72 -17.49 -6.31
CA TYR A 173 -12.03 -18.36 -7.25
C TYR A 173 -12.52 -19.82 -7.15
N MET A 174 -12.72 -20.32 -5.93
CA MET A 174 -13.22 -21.68 -5.70
C MET A 174 -14.68 -21.83 -6.14
N ALA A 175 -15.54 -20.86 -5.88
CA ALA A 175 -16.94 -20.90 -6.34
C ALA A 175 -17.04 -20.92 -7.88
N MET A 176 -16.18 -20.16 -8.58
CA MET A 176 -16.08 -20.23 -10.04
C MET A 176 -15.58 -21.59 -10.53
N LYS A 177 -14.58 -22.18 -9.85
CA LYS A 177 -14.02 -23.49 -10.20
C LYS A 177 -15.04 -24.63 -10.07
N VAL A 178 -15.94 -24.55 -9.07
CA VAL A 178 -16.99 -25.55 -8.82
C VAL A 178 -18.28 -25.22 -9.60
N LEU A 179 -18.26 -24.21 -10.47
CA LEU A 179 -19.40 -23.75 -11.29
C LEU A 179 -20.64 -23.35 -10.45
N ARG A 180 -20.43 -22.89 -9.20
CA ARG A 180 -21.48 -22.38 -8.30
C ARG A 180 -21.74 -20.90 -8.59
N TYR A 181 -22.31 -20.61 -9.76
CA TYR A 181 -22.51 -19.23 -10.24
C TYR A 181 -23.33 -18.34 -9.30
N LYS A 182 -24.32 -18.89 -8.59
CA LYS A 182 -25.13 -18.14 -7.61
C LYS A 182 -24.28 -17.55 -6.48
N GLU A 183 -23.35 -18.32 -5.95
CA GLU A 183 -22.47 -17.88 -4.86
C GLU A 183 -21.36 -16.95 -5.36
N ALA A 184 -20.80 -17.25 -6.54
CA ALA A 184 -19.83 -16.37 -7.17
C ALA A 184 -20.42 -14.97 -7.41
N LEU A 185 -21.65 -14.88 -7.93
CA LEU A 185 -22.35 -13.61 -8.14
C LEU A 185 -22.60 -12.86 -6.82
N ALA A 186 -23.01 -13.56 -5.76
CA ALA A 186 -23.21 -12.94 -4.44
C ALA A 186 -21.91 -12.33 -3.89
N MET A 187 -20.79 -13.05 -4.01
CA MET A 187 -19.48 -12.56 -3.57
C MET A 187 -18.97 -11.37 -4.40
N ILE A 188 -19.15 -11.41 -5.72
CA ILE A 188 -18.81 -10.28 -6.60
C ILE A 188 -19.62 -9.05 -6.22
N PHE A 189 -20.94 -9.20 -6.03
CA PHE A 189 -21.82 -8.09 -5.68
C PHE A 189 -21.45 -7.47 -4.33
N PHE A 190 -21.17 -8.31 -3.32
CA PHE A 190 -20.67 -7.87 -2.02
C PHE A 190 -19.38 -7.05 -2.15
N THR A 191 -18.43 -7.54 -2.94
CA THR A 191 -17.14 -6.87 -3.14
C THR A 191 -17.30 -5.52 -3.83
N ILE A 192 -18.17 -5.42 -4.84
CA ILE A 192 -18.48 -4.17 -5.54
C ILE A 192 -19.08 -3.15 -4.57
N ILE A 193 -20.05 -3.55 -3.74
CA ILE A 193 -20.68 -2.66 -2.76
C ILE A 193 -19.64 -2.16 -1.75
N LEU A 194 -18.79 -3.05 -1.24
CA LEU A 194 -17.76 -2.73 -0.26
C LEU A 194 -16.77 -1.69 -0.82
N VAL A 195 -16.21 -1.97 -1.98
CA VAL A 195 -15.23 -1.08 -2.65
C VAL A 195 -15.88 0.25 -3.01
N SER A 196 -17.08 0.24 -3.59
CA SER A 196 -17.81 1.48 -3.94
C SER A 196 -18.15 2.34 -2.72
N SER A 197 -18.45 1.71 -1.57
CA SER A 197 -18.73 2.44 -0.34
C SER A 197 -17.48 3.17 0.18
N ILE A 198 -16.32 2.53 0.11
CA ILE A 198 -15.03 3.11 0.51
C ILE A 198 -14.63 4.25 -0.42
N GLU A 199 -14.82 4.06 -1.72
CA GLU A 199 -14.55 5.09 -2.74
C GLU A 199 -15.37 6.36 -2.48
N LYS A 200 -16.66 6.23 -2.17
CA LYS A 200 -17.53 7.37 -1.80
C LYS A 200 -17.07 8.08 -0.53
N ILE A 201 -16.62 7.33 0.47
CA ILE A 201 -16.09 7.90 1.72
C ILE A 201 -14.81 8.68 1.44
N SER A 202 -13.89 8.12 0.65
CA SER A 202 -12.64 8.76 0.24
C SER A 202 -12.90 10.09 -0.50
N ASP A 203 -13.84 10.06 -1.46
CA ASP A 203 -14.27 11.25 -2.20
C ASP A 203 -14.92 12.31 -1.31
N TYR A 204 -15.73 11.88 -0.33
CA TYR A 204 -16.35 12.79 0.62
C TYR A 204 -15.29 13.53 1.45
N PHE A 205 -14.30 12.82 2.00
CA PHE A 205 -13.20 13.44 2.73
C PHE A 205 -12.41 14.38 1.82
N ARG A 206 -12.07 13.97 0.60
CA ARG A 206 -11.32 14.80 -0.35
C ARG A 206 -12.06 16.09 -0.72
N ARG A 207 -13.37 16.03 -0.94
CA ARG A 207 -14.21 17.21 -1.26
C ARG A 207 -14.34 18.16 -0.07
N ARG A 208 -14.48 17.63 1.15
CA ARG A 208 -14.57 18.45 2.37
C ARG A 208 -13.29 19.26 2.61
N ILE A 209 -12.15 18.70 2.21
CA ILE A 209 -10.84 19.33 2.34
C ILE A 209 -10.63 20.43 1.30
N ILE A 210 -10.98 20.16 0.04
CA ILE A 210 -10.80 21.12 -1.07
C ILE A 210 -11.73 22.34 -0.93
N ASN A 211 -12.91 22.19 -0.33
CA ASN A 211 -13.81 23.32 -0.11
C ASN A 211 -13.32 24.30 0.98
N ASN A 212 -12.37 23.92 1.84
CA ASN A 212 -11.89 24.80 2.91
C ASN A 212 -10.72 25.72 2.49
N THR A 213 -10.17 25.55 1.28
CA THR A 213 -9.04 26.36 0.75
C THR A 213 -9.47 27.43 -0.26
N ARG A 214 -10.77 27.59 -0.54
CA ARG A 214 -11.29 28.68 -1.40
C ARG A 214 -11.83 29.90 -0.64
N ILE A 215 -11.65 29.95 0.68
CA ILE A 215 -12.12 31.06 1.53
C ILE A 215 -11.09 31.37 2.61
N SER A 216 -9.92 31.88 2.23
CA SER A 216 -9.04 32.69 3.10
C SER A 216 -8.05 33.47 2.24
#